data_AF-A0A5C6AF29-F1
#
_entry.id   AF-A0A5C6AF29-F1
#
_cell.length_a   1.000
_cell.length_b   1.000
_cell.length_c   1.000
_cell.angle_alpha   90.00
_cell.angle_beta   90.00
_cell.angle_gamma   90.00
#
_symmetry.space_group_name_H-M   'P 1'
#
loop_
_entity.id
_entity.type
_entity.pdbx_description
1 polymer ?
#
loop_
_entity_poly.entity_id
_entity_poly.type
_entity_poly.pdbx_seq_one_letter_code
_entity_poly.pdbx_strand_id
1 'polypeptide(L)'
;MGNRLYTGAVFVGWLAAMTWLVTDRILPPFFGGDAPATRRSNQVEPVAWRIEMGNKPCGVAVLQAVAGDGGAKEVHSYLQLDRIEAPKGAPVWLTPALQSLHSMTVSMRTTTVYDAMDTLSSFHSRLQLNKSDFPIDLRGRVQAGQLRLSIRVGDHTHRIDHQWPGNGVMGGDITPSGRLLPLYQGRRWTQEVYSPFGSPGAPMELIVAEVTEPLRLTQNGVTVDAWCVEYRSSEMTGSTDEGRLRAVLYVAADGRILKQEAYFLGSSITFLRESDERSHELASLLELEKYATVNEATLRAASPTDSGPAQR
;
A
#
# COMPACT_ATOMS: atom_id res chain seq x y z
N MET A 1 -36.85 26.74 -45.33
CA MET A 1 -36.44 27.17 -43.96
C MET A 1 -36.16 26.00 -43.01
N GLY A 2 -36.76 24.81 -43.16
CA GLY A 2 -36.53 23.66 -42.25
C GLY A 2 -35.08 23.14 -42.15
N ASN A 3 -34.28 23.24 -43.21
CA ASN A 3 -32.90 22.74 -43.20
C ASN A 3 -32.00 23.51 -42.20
N ARG A 4 -32.21 24.83 -42.03
CA ARG A 4 -31.41 25.65 -41.11
C ARG A 4 -31.69 25.35 -39.64
N LEU A 5 -32.95 25.04 -39.31
CA LEU A 5 -33.36 24.64 -37.95
C LEU A 5 -32.82 23.24 -37.60
N TYR A 6 -32.87 22.31 -38.55
CA TYR A 6 -32.30 20.97 -38.37
C TYR A 6 -30.78 21.03 -38.15
N THR A 7 -30.04 21.75 -39.00
CA THR A 7 -28.60 21.94 -38.82
C THR A 7 -28.28 22.57 -37.47
N GLY A 8 -29.05 23.58 -37.03
CA GLY A 8 -28.88 24.20 -35.71
C GLY A 8 -29.07 23.20 -34.56
N ALA A 9 -30.12 22.38 -34.60
CA ALA A 9 -30.38 21.38 -33.58
C ALA A 9 -29.27 20.31 -33.49
N VAL A 10 -28.76 19.85 -34.63
CA VAL A 10 -27.63 18.90 -34.68
C VAL A 10 -26.38 19.50 -34.06
N PHE A 11 -26.04 20.76 -34.38
CA PHE A 11 -24.89 21.43 -33.80
C PHE A 11 -25.00 21.63 -32.29
N VAL A 12 -26.17 22.04 -31.80
CA VAL A 12 -26.41 22.21 -30.36
C VAL A 12 -26.31 20.87 -29.63
N GLY A 13 -26.91 19.81 -30.17
CA GLY A 13 -26.81 18.46 -29.61
C GLY A 13 -25.36 17.96 -29.59
N TRP A 14 -24.61 18.17 -30.67
CA TRP A 14 -23.20 17.81 -30.75
C TRP A 14 -22.35 18.58 -29.74
N LEU A 15 -22.54 19.90 -29.62
CA LEU A 15 -21.83 20.71 -28.62
C LEU A 15 -22.17 20.28 -27.20
N ALA A 16 -23.42 19.97 -26.89
CA ALA A 16 -23.82 19.47 -25.58
C ALA A 16 -23.16 18.11 -25.28
N ALA A 17 -23.15 17.19 -26.24
CA ALA A 17 -22.50 15.88 -26.09
C ALA A 17 -20.97 16.00 -25.94
N MET A 18 -20.31 16.85 -26.74
CA MET A 18 -18.87 17.09 -26.63
C MET A 18 -18.52 17.81 -25.34
N THR A 19 -19.33 18.78 -24.91
CA THR A 19 -19.13 19.47 -23.62
C THR A 19 -19.24 18.47 -22.48
N TRP A 20 -20.30 17.66 -22.46
CA TRP A 20 -20.47 16.60 -21.46
C TRP A 20 -19.29 15.63 -21.44
N LEU A 21 -18.85 15.16 -22.62
CA LEU A 21 -17.71 14.25 -22.73
C LEU A 21 -16.42 14.91 -22.24
N VAL A 22 -16.17 16.17 -22.59
CA VAL A 22 -14.99 16.89 -22.15
C VAL A 22 -15.02 17.13 -20.64
N THR A 23 -16.13 17.60 -20.08
CA THR A 23 -16.25 17.92 -18.64
C THR A 23 -16.27 16.68 -17.75
N ASP A 24 -16.88 15.59 -18.21
CA ASP A 24 -17.12 14.40 -17.38
C ASP A 24 -16.09 13.30 -17.61
N ARG A 25 -15.44 13.25 -18.79
CA ARG A 25 -14.48 12.19 -19.13
C ARG A 25 -13.06 12.69 -19.30
N ILE A 26 -12.87 13.86 -19.91
CA ILE A 26 -11.52 14.34 -20.26
C ILE A 26 -10.93 15.21 -19.16
N LEU A 27 -11.69 16.16 -18.61
CA LEU A 27 -11.25 17.12 -17.60
C LEU A 27 -10.97 16.53 -16.21
N PRO A 28 -11.74 15.57 -15.67
CA PRO A 28 -11.54 15.12 -14.29
C PRO A 28 -10.13 14.59 -13.99
N PRO A 29 -9.45 13.84 -14.88
CA PRO A 29 -8.05 13.47 -14.69
C PRO A 29 -7.09 14.67 -14.55
N PHE A 30 -7.36 15.79 -15.23
CA PHE A 30 -6.52 17.00 -15.14
C PHE A 30 -6.76 17.81 -13.85
N PHE A 31 -7.88 17.59 -13.18
CA PHE A 31 -8.18 18.19 -11.88
C PHE A 31 -7.82 17.29 -10.70
N GLY A 32 -7.43 16.03 -10.95
CA GLY A 32 -6.80 15.18 -9.95
C GLY A 32 -5.44 15.76 -9.62
N GLY A 33 -5.30 16.37 -8.44
CA GLY A 33 -4.00 16.86 -7.99
C GLY A 33 -3.00 15.72 -7.86
N ASP A 34 -1.71 16.05 -7.78
CA ASP A 34 -0.68 15.05 -7.53
C ASP A 34 -0.99 14.27 -6.24
N ALA A 35 -0.67 12.97 -6.26
CA ALA A 35 -0.79 12.14 -5.07
C ALA A 35 -0.04 12.81 -3.90
N PRO A 36 -0.68 12.95 -2.72
CA PRO A 36 0.04 13.38 -1.52
C PRO A 36 1.21 12.45 -1.28
N ALA A 37 2.33 13.00 -0.83
CA ALA A 37 3.57 12.24 -0.74
C ALA A 37 3.44 11.16 0.36
N THR A 38 3.21 9.92 -0.06
CA THR A 38 3.24 8.72 0.79
C THR A 38 4.69 8.31 1.00
N ARG A 39 5.47 9.15 1.69
CA ARG A 39 6.91 8.88 1.87
C ARG A 39 7.12 7.81 2.93
N ARG A 40 6.90 6.55 2.57
CA ARG A 40 7.25 5.37 3.41
C ARG A 40 8.71 5.44 3.83
N SER A 41 9.55 5.95 2.94
CA SER A 41 10.97 6.21 3.16
C SER A 41 11.27 7.23 4.28
N ASN A 42 10.30 8.07 4.65
CA ASN A 42 10.44 9.02 5.76
C ASN A 42 9.93 8.47 7.10
N GLN A 43 9.44 7.22 7.14
CA GLN A 43 8.96 6.59 8.37
C GLN A 43 10.13 6.06 9.21
N VAL A 44 10.95 6.96 9.73
CA VAL A 44 12.17 6.60 10.50
C VAL A 44 11.84 5.90 11.81
N GLU A 45 10.77 6.32 12.46
CA GLU A 45 10.24 5.68 13.67
C GLU A 45 9.50 4.40 13.29
N PRO A 46 9.66 3.30 14.05
CA PRO A 46 8.90 2.09 13.80
C PRO A 46 7.42 2.36 14.02
N VAL A 47 6.60 1.81 13.12
CA VAL A 47 5.15 1.81 13.27
C VAL A 47 4.68 0.38 13.24
N ALA A 48 3.86 0.01 14.21
CA ALA A 48 3.20 -1.28 14.23
C ALA A 48 1.69 -1.13 14.07
N TRP A 49 1.08 -2.20 13.60
CA TRP A 49 -0.36 -2.34 13.46
C TRP A 49 -0.79 -3.69 14.00
N ARG A 50 -1.89 -3.71 14.73
CA ARG A 50 -2.66 -4.94 14.93
C ARG A 50 -3.55 -5.16 13.74
N ILE A 51 -3.63 -6.41 13.32
CA ILE A 51 -4.43 -6.82 12.17
C ILE A 51 -5.66 -7.56 12.66
N GLU A 52 -6.81 -7.19 12.11
CA GLU A 52 -8.10 -7.82 12.39
C GLU A 52 -8.76 -8.25 11.07
N MET A 53 -9.43 -9.41 11.10
CA MET A 53 -10.22 -9.94 10.00
C MET A 53 -11.58 -10.36 10.55
N GLY A 54 -12.67 -9.79 10.01
CA GLY A 54 -14.00 -9.99 10.57
C GLY A 54 -14.11 -9.63 12.06
N ASN A 55 -13.47 -8.52 12.47
CA ASN A 55 -13.36 -8.04 13.85
C ASN A 55 -12.69 -9.00 14.84
N LYS A 56 -11.91 -9.97 14.34
CA LYS A 56 -11.10 -10.87 15.17
C LYS A 56 -9.62 -10.57 14.95
N PRO A 57 -8.81 -10.43 16.01
CA PRO A 57 -7.38 -10.22 15.88
C PRO A 57 -6.74 -11.44 15.23
N CYS A 58 -6.04 -11.20 14.13
CA CYS A 58 -5.43 -12.24 13.31
C CYS A 58 -3.97 -11.95 12.98
N GLY A 59 -3.33 -10.91 13.51
CA GLY A 59 -1.92 -10.69 13.23
C GLY A 59 -1.36 -9.34 13.64
N VAL A 60 -0.13 -9.11 13.19
CA VAL A 60 0.62 -7.86 13.37
C VAL A 60 1.35 -7.48 12.10
N ALA A 61 1.51 -6.19 11.86
CA ALA A 61 2.42 -5.65 10.87
C ALA A 61 3.34 -4.64 11.54
N VAL A 62 4.56 -4.51 11.03
CA VAL A 62 5.56 -3.54 11.47
C VAL A 62 6.26 -2.97 10.26
N LEU A 63 6.58 -1.68 10.29
CA LEU A 63 7.30 -0.99 9.22
C LEU A 63 8.26 0.03 9.82
N GLN A 64 9.46 0.10 9.26
CA GLN A 64 10.44 1.12 9.59
C GLN A 64 11.32 1.44 8.39
N ALA A 65 11.60 2.73 8.19
CA ALA A 65 12.60 3.19 7.24
C ALA A 65 13.93 3.41 7.96
N VAL A 66 15.00 2.96 7.32
CA VAL A 66 16.38 3.14 7.76
C VAL A 66 17.10 3.95 6.69
N ALA A 67 17.88 4.94 7.12
CA ALA A 67 18.73 5.69 6.20
C ALA A 67 19.85 4.78 5.71
N GLY A 68 20.06 4.76 4.40
CA GLY A 68 21.17 4.08 3.72
C GLY A 68 22.29 5.02 3.32
N ASP A 69 23.35 4.44 2.77
CA ASP A 69 24.50 5.18 2.27
C ASP A 69 24.13 6.02 1.03
N GLY A 70 24.79 7.17 0.87
CA GLY A 70 24.61 8.02 -0.31
C GLY A 70 23.21 8.64 -0.45
N GLY A 71 22.45 8.71 0.64
CA GLY A 71 21.07 9.25 0.64
C GLY A 71 20.00 8.24 0.21
N ALA A 72 20.38 7.00 -0.07
CA ALA A 72 19.43 5.91 -0.25
C ALA A 72 18.65 5.67 1.04
N LYS A 73 17.46 5.07 0.92
CA LYS A 73 16.62 4.73 2.07
C LYS A 73 16.09 3.32 1.92
N GLU A 74 16.15 2.55 3.00
CA GLU A 74 15.63 1.19 3.04
C GLU A 74 14.39 1.15 3.91
N VAL A 75 13.27 0.71 3.36
CA VAL A 75 12.04 0.47 4.10
C VAL A 75 11.93 -1.02 4.34
N HIS A 76 11.92 -1.40 5.61
CA HIS A 76 11.72 -2.77 6.07
C HIS A 76 10.30 -2.90 6.57
N SER A 77 9.59 -3.92 6.10
CA SER A 77 8.29 -4.30 6.63
C SER A 77 8.22 -5.78 6.96
N TYR A 78 7.49 -6.06 8.02
CA TYR A 78 7.16 -7.40 8.46
C TYR A 78 5.66 -7.48 8.67
N LEU A 79 5.03 -8.53 8.16
CA LEU A 79 3.64 -8.84 8.41
C LEU A 79 3.57 -10.30 8.83
N GLN A 80 2.81 -10.56 9.88
CA GLN A 80 2.44 -11.89 10.32
C GLN A 80 0.94 -11.93 10.52
N LEU A 81 0.31 -12.91 9.89
CA LEU A 81 -1.08 -13.25 10.06
C LEU A 81 -1.14 -14.67 10.59
N ASP A 82 -1.94 -14.91 11.61
CA ASP A 82 -2.16 -16.18 12.26
C ASP A 82 -3.63 -16.58 12.11
N ARG A 83 -3.85 -17.87 11.84
CA ARG A 83 -5.19 -18.47 11.77
C ARG A 83 -6.09 -17.81 10.71
N ILE A 84 -5.54 -17.51 9.54
CA ILE A 84 -6.36 -17.10 8.39
C ILE A 84 -7.13 -18.34 7.89
N GLU A 85 -8.43 -18.18 7.69
CA GLU A 85 -9.25 -19.15 6.95
C GLU A 85 -8.94 -19.06 5.45
N ALA A 86 -8.99 -20.17 4.72
CA ALA A 86 -8.67 -20.18 3.30
C ALA A 86 -9.55 -19.15 2.54
N PRO A 87 -8.95 -18.12 1.93
CA PRO A 87 -9.71 -17.05 1.33
C PRO A 87 -10.45 -17.54 0.09
N LYS A 88 -11.74 -17.18 -0.02
CA LYS A 88 -12.60 -17.58 -1.15
C LYS A 88 -12.19 -16.93 -2.49
N GLY A 89 -11.40 -15.85 -2.46
CA GLY A 89 -11.02 -15.05 -3.63
C GLY A 89 -9.52 -15.08 -3.94
N ALA A 90 -8.81 -16.15 -3.59
CA ALA A 90 -7.39 -16.24 -3.90
C ALA A 90 -7.12 -16.33 -5.42
N PRO A 91 -6.01 -15.75 -5.91
CA PRO A 91 -5.57 -15.95 -7.29
C PRO A 91 -5.45 -17.43 -7.64
N VAL A 92 -5.86 -17.79 -8.86
CA VAL A 92 -5.91 -19.19 -9.34
C VAL A 92 -4.58 -19.93 -9.13
N TRP A 93 -3.46 -19.22 -9.27
CA TRP A 93 -2.12 -19.80 -9.08
C TRP A 93 -1.77 -20.08 -7.60
N LEU A 94 -2.41 -19.38 -6.65
CA LEU A 94 -2.26 -19.61 -5.20
C LEU A 94 -3.18 -20.72 -4.71
N THR A 95 -4.28 -21.01 -5.41
CA THR A 95 -5.28 -22.00 -5.01
C THR A 95 -4.69 -23.37 -4.62
N PRO A 96 -3.72 -23.96 -5.35
CA PRO A 96 -3.15 -25.26 -4.97
C PRO A 96 -2.43 -25.23 -3.61
N ALA A 97 -1.82 -24.09 -3.25
CA ALA A 97 -1.15 -23.93 -1.96
C ALA A 97 -2.12 -23.72 -0.80
N LEU A 98 -3.35 -23.24 -1.08
CA LEU A 98 -4.35 -22.89 -0.07
C LEU A 98 -5.32 -24.03 0.25
N GLN A 99 -5.58 -24.94 -0.70
CA GLN A 99 -6.59 -26.00 -0.57
C GLN A 99 -6.30 -27.06 0.51
N SER A 100 -5.04 -27.21 0.95
CA SER A 100 -4.64 -28.25 1.91
C SER A 100 -4.65 -27.79 3.38
N LEU A 101 -5.00 -26.52 3.66
CA LEU A 101 -4.73 -25.89 4.95
C LEU A 101 -6.01 -25.44 5.65
N HIS A 102 -6.36 -26.12 6.76
CA HIS A 102 -7.52 -25.74 7.60
C HIS A 102 -7.32 -24.42 8.38
N SER A 103 -6.07 -24.05 8.64
CA SER A 103 -5.69 -22.77 9.25
C SER A 103 -4.31 -22.36 8.73
N MET A 104 -4.16 -21.09 8.37
CA MET A 104 -2.91 -20.58 7.79
C MET A 104 -2.26 -19.51 8.67
N THR A 105 -0.99 -19.70 8.98
CA THR A 105 -0.07 -18.63 9.38
C THR A 105 0.69 -18.18 8.14
N VAL A 106 0.65 -16.88 7.88
CA VAL A 106 1.32 -16.23 6.75
C VAL A 106 2.28 -15.21 7.32
N SER A 107 3.55 -15.32 7.02
CA SER A 107 4.52 -14.28 7.33
C SER A 107 5.11 -13.72 6.04
N MET A 108 5.14 -12.41 5.91
CA MET A 108 5.76 -11.71 4.80
C MET A 108 6.78 -10.72 5.33
N ARG A 109 8.01 -10.79 4.81
CA ARG A 109 9.02 -9.75 5.03
C ARG A 109 9.31 -9.08 3.70
N THR A 110 9.31 -7.75 3.68
CA THR A 110 9.61 -6.98 2.48
C THR A 110 10.66 -5.93 2.82
N THR A 111 11.70 -5.87 2.00
CA THR A 111 12.70 -4.80 2.02
C THR A 111 12.58 -4.05 0.71
N THR A 112 12.41 -2.73 0.79
CA THR A 112 12.25 -1.83 -0.36
C THR A 112 13.31 -0.77 -0.30
N VAL A 113 14.04 -0.57 -1.40
CA VAL A 113 15.13 0.40 -1.48
C VAL A 113 14.73 1.56 -2.37
N TYR A 114 14.83 2.76 -1.83
CA TYR A 114 14.63 4.02 -2.53
C TYR A 114 15.98 4.71 -2.74
N ASP A 115 16.14 5.34 -3.90
CA ASP A 115 17.33 6.15 -4.19
C ASP A 115 17.27 7.52 -3.48
N ALA A 116 18.32 8.34 -3.68
CA ALA A 116 18.42 9.68 -3.10
C ALA A 116 17.32 10.64 -3.59
N MET A 117 16.63 10.32 -4.69
CA MET A 117 15.50 11.08 -5.23
C MET A 117 14.15 10.52 -4.76
N ASP A 118 14.15 9.61 -3.78
CA ASP A 118 12.95 8.95 -3.25
C ASP A 118 12.21 8.08 -4.29
N THR A 119 12.92 7.63 -5.32
CA THR A 119 12.36 6.76 -6.37
C THR A 119 12.64 5.29 -6.03
N LEU A 120 11.67 4.41 -6.28
CA LEU A 120 11.83 2.98 -6.07
C LEU A 120 12.97 2.45 -6.96
N SER A 121 14.00 1.87 -6.35
CA SER A 121 15.11 1.24 -7.06
C SER A 121 14.96 -0.29 -7.12
N SER A 122 14.57 -0.90 -5.99
CA SER A 122 14.41 -2.35 -5.89
C SER A 122 13.56 -2.74 -4.69
N PHE A 123 13.07 -3.96 -4.71
CA PHE A 123 12.44 -4.58 -3.55
C PHE A 123 12.67 -6.09 -3.54
N HIS A 124 12.61 -6.65 -2.34
CA HIS A 124 12.64 -8.09 -2.09
C HIS A 124 11.55 -8.41 -1.08
N SER A 125 10.60 -9.24 -1.46
CA SER A 125 9.56 -9.75 -0.59
C SER A 125 9.68 -11.26 -0.46
N ARG A 126 9.62 -11.78 0.77
CA ARG A 126 9.61 -13.20 1.05
C ARG A 126 8.36 -13.54 1.84
N LEU A 127 7.50 -14.34 1.22
CA LEU A 127 6.25 -14.83 1.79
C LEU A 127 6.43 -16.30 2.20
N GLN A 128 6.05 -16.62 3.44
CA GLN A 128 6.09 -17.97 3.99
C GLN A 128 4.68 -18.35 4.46
N LEU A 129 4.24 -19.55 4.10
CA LEU A 129 2.93 -20.09 4.46
C LEU A 129 3.14 -21.31 5.37
N ASN A 130 2.57 -21.32 6.56
CA ASN A 130 2.54 -22.49 7.47
C ASN A 130 3.89 -23.16 7.75
N LYS A 131 5.00 -22.39 7.74
CA LYS A 131 6.36 -22.91 7.83
C LYS A 131 6.66 -23.98 6.76
N SER A 132 6.08 -23.83 5.56
CA SER A 132 6.38 -24.70 4.43
C SER A 132 7.85 -24.57 4.03
N ASP A 133 8.41 -25.65 3.49
CA ASP A 133 9.77 -25.67 2.95
C ASP A 133 9.93 -24.84 1.66
N PHE A 134 8.82 -24.35 1.10
CA PHE A 134 8.78 -23.62 -0.17
C PHE A 134 8.32 -22.18 0.04
N PRO A 135 9.24 -21.26 0.44
CA PRO A 135 8.93 -19.85 0.49
C PRO A 135 8.67 -19.31 -0.91
N ILE A 136 7.76 -18.35 -1.02
CA ILE A 136 7.56 -17.55 -2.22
C ILE A 136 8.49 -16.35 -2.13
N ASP A 137 9.43 -16.24 -3.05
CA ASP A 137 10.42 -15.15 -3.12
C ASP A 137 10.10 -14.25 -4.32
N LEU A 138 9.82 -12.97 -4.04
CA LEU A 138 9.53 -11.94 -5.01
C LEU A 138 10.67 -10.92 -5.03
N ARG A 139 11.28 -10.71 -6.19
CA ARG A 139 12.33 -9.69 -6.36
C ARG A 139 12.00 -8.80 -7.52
N GLY A 140 12.05 -7.50 -7.31
CA GLY A 140 11.95 -6.54 -8.40
C GLY A 140 13.06 -5.51 -8.38
N ARG A 141 13.44 -5.07 -9.57
CA ARG A 141 14.34 -3.93 -9.78
C ARG A 141 13.75 -3.02 -10.83
N VAL A 142 13.79 -1.73 -10.54
CA VAL A 142 13.38 -0.67 -11.48
C VAL A 142 14.65 -0.08 -12.07
N GLN A 143 14.79 -0.14 -13.39
CA GLN A 143 15.90 0.45 -14.11
C GLN A 143 15.40 1.04 -15.43
N ALA A 144 15.75 2.30 -15.70
CA ALA A 144 15.38 3.00 -16.93
C ALA A 144 13.87 2.93 -17.25
N GLY A 145 13.02 3.10 -16.22
CA GLY A 145 11.56 3.05 -16.37
C GLY A 145 10.97 1.65 -16.58
N GLN A 146 11.75 0.59 -16.38
CA GLN A 146 11.27 -0.79 -16.47
C GLN A 146 11.40 -1.51 -15.14
N LEU A 147 10.33 -2.17 -14.71
CA LEU A 147 10.32 -3.11 -13.60
C LEU A 147 10.61 -4.52 -14.13
N ARG A 148 11.72 -5.10 -13.69
CA ARG A 148 12.01 -6.54 -13.89
C ARG A 148 11.65 -7.30 -12.62
N LEU A 149 10.66 -8.17 -12.70
CA LEU A 149 10.14 -8.98 -11.61
C LEU A 149 10.58 -10.43 -11.77
N SER A 150 11.05 -11.03 -10.68
CA SER A 150 11.32 -12.46 -10.56
C SER A 150 10.50 -13.02 -9.41
N ILE A 151 9.64 -13.99 -9.71
CA ILE A 151 8.80 -14.70 -8.75
C ILE A 151 9.33 -16.13 -8.67
N ARG A 152 9.76 -16.57 -7.50
CA ARG A 152 10.19 -17.95 -7.25
C ARG A 152 9.24 -18.62 -6.27
N VAL A 153 8.73 -19.78 -6.65
CA VAL A 153 7.87 -20.64 -5.84
C VAL A 153 8.48 -22.04 -5.85
N GLY A 154 9.14 -22.43 -4.77
CA GLY A 154 9.95 -23.65 -4.74
C GLY A 154 11.03 -23.66 -5.83
N ASP A 155 10.93 -24.62 -6.76
CA ASP A 155 11.85 -24.76 -7.89
C ASP A 155 11.41 -24.01 -9.16
N HIS A 156 10.18 -23.51 -9.18
CA HIS A 156 9.67 -22.74 -10.31
C HIS A 156 10.06 -21.27 -10.18
N THR A 157 10.65 -20.71 -11.23
CA THR A 157 10.95 -19.27 -11.33
C THR A 157 10.26 -18.70 -12.55
N HIS A 158 9.44 -17.68 -12.34
CA HIS A 158 8.77 -16.92 -13.37
C HIS A 158 9.36 -15.51 -13.42
N ARG A 159 9.64 -15.00 -14.62
CA ARG A 159 10.19 -13.65 -14.82
C ARG A 159 9.25 -12.83 -15.68
N ILE A 160 9.04 -11.58 -15.30
CA ILE A 160 8.12 -10.66 -15.97
C ILE A 160 8.77 -9.29 -16.04
N ASP A 161 8.70 -8.67 -17.20
CA ASP A 161 9.13 -7.30 -17.41
C ASP A 161 7.91 -6.42 -17.66
N HIS A 162 7.83 -5.28 -16.97
CA HIS A 162 6.75 -4.31 -17.09
C HIS A 162 7.30 -2.90 -17.19
N GLN A 163 6.55 -2.02 -17.86
CA GLN A 163 6.83 -0.58 -17.80
C GLN A 163 6.49 -0.08 -16.39
N TRP A 164 7.40 0.68 -15.79
CA TRP A 164 7.24 1.28 -14.47
C TRP A 164 6.97 2.78 -14.63
N PRO A 165 5.80 3.27 -14.20
CA PRO A 165 5.50 4.69 -14.28
C PRO A 165 6.44 5.46 -13.34
N GLY A 166 6.85 6.67 -13.73
CA GLY A 166 7.85 7.45 -12.98
C GLY A 166 7.45 7.77 -11.53
N ASN A 167 6.15 7.76 -11.22
CA ASN A 167 5.57 7.95 -9.90
C ASN A 167 4.88 6.67 -9.37
N GLY A 168 5.19 5.51 -9.93
CA GLY A 168 4.61 4.24 -9.52
C GLY A 168 4.86 3.93 -8.06
N VAL A 169 3.83 3.42 -7.39
CA VAL A 169 3.94 2.91 -6.03
C VAL A 169 3.72 1.40 -6.06
N MET A 170 4.55 0.67 -5.31
CA MET A 170 4.30 -0.74 -5.07
C MET A 170 3.05 -0.89 -4.21
N GLY A 171 1.98 -1.37 -4.84
CA GLY A 171 0.76 -1.78 -4.16
C GLY A 171 1.01 -3.03 -3.36
N GLY A 172 1.09 -2.88 -2.05
CA GLY A 172 0.87 -3.98 -1.13
C GLY A 172 -0.39 -3.68 -0.36
N ASP A 173 -1.53 -4.24 -0.79
CA ASP A 173 -2.80 -4.21 -0.04
C ASP A 173 -2.65 -4.75 1.40
N ILE A 174 -1.51 -5.39 1.66
CA ILE A 174 -1.12 -6.03 2.92
C ILE A 174 -0.03 -5.28 3.70
N THR A 175 0.62 -4.25 3.16
CA THR A 175 1.60 -3.47 3.95
C THR A 175 1.05 -2.08 4.22
N PRO A 176 0.61 -1.79 5.46
CA PRO A 176 0.06 -0.49 5.80
C PRO A 176 1.13 0.61 5.68
N SER A 177 0.67 1.82 5.38
CA SER A 177 1.54 3.01 5.35
C SER A 177 1.47 3.74 6.70
N GLY A 178 2.56 4.39 7.10
CA GLY A 178 2.63 5.09 8.40
C GLY A 178 1.99 6.48 8.41
N ARG A 179 2.08 7.22 7.29
CA ARG A 179 1.65 8.61 7.18
C ARG A 179 1.13 8.96 5.77
N LEU A 180 0.26 9.96 5.68
CA LEU A 180 -0.29 10.52 4.45
C LEU A 180 -0.57 12.02 4.61
N LEU A 181 0.17 12.87 3.89
CA LEU A 181 0.00 14.33 3.94
C LEU A 181 0.31 15.04 2.61
N PRO A 182 -0.26 16.25 2.40
CA PRO A 182 -1.33 16.89 3.19
C PRO A 182 -2.72 16.41 2.77
N LEU A 183 -3.73 16.53 3.65
CA LEU A 183 -5.12 16.16 3.36
C LEU A 183 -6.07 17.34 3.60
N TYR A 184 -7.06 17.46 2.73
CA TYR A 184 -8.19 18.39 2.87
C TYR A 184 -9.41 17.76 2.17
N GLN A 185 -10.61 18.08 2.66
CA GLN A 185 -11.85 17.54 2.12
C GLN A 185 -11.99 17.80 0.62
N GLY A 186 -12.42 16.78 -0.13
CA GLY A 186 -12.62 16.86 -1.58
C GLY A 186 -11.32 16.77 -2.40
N ARG A 187 -10.15 16.63 -1.76
CA ARG A 187 -8.90 16.34 -2.49
C ARG A 187 -9.04 14.99 -3.19
N ARG A 188 -8.70 14.95 -4.47
CA ARG A 188 -8.69 13.74 -5.30
C ARG A 188 -7.36 13.61 -6.03
N TRP A 189 -6.89 12.38 -6.17
CA TRP A 189 -5.72 12.06 -6.98
C TRP A 189 -5.87 10.68 -7.58
N THR A 190 -5.07 10.43 -8.60
CA THR A 190 -5.00 9.14 -9.26
C THR A 190 -3.59 8.60 -9.13
N GLN A 191 -3.46 7.31 -8.84
CA GLN A 191 -2.17 6.64 -8.77
C GLN A 191 -2.22 5.29 -9.48
N GLU A 192 -1.16 4.97 -10.19
CA GLU A 192 -0.95 3.65 -10.76
C GLU A 192 -0.33 2.75 -9.70
N VAL A 193 -1.02 1.67 -9.40
CA VAL A 193 -0.64 0.72 -8.36
C VAL A 193 -0.34 -0.61 -9.02
N TYR A 194 0.88 -1.11 -8.82
CA TYR A 194 1.26 -2.45 -9.23
C TYR A 194 0.87 -3.45 -8.15
N SER A 195 0.03 -4.43 -8.47
CA SER A 195 -0.32 -5.53 -7.58
C SER A 195 0.38 -6.82 -8.04
N PRO A 196 1.44 -7.28 -7.33
CA PRO A 196 2.14 -8.52 -7.69
C PRO A 196 1.26 -9.78 -7.58
N PHE A 197 0.15 -9.68 -6.84
CA PHE A 197 -0.82 -10.76 -6.64
C PHE A 197 -2.09 -10.58 -7.49
N GLY A 198 -2.15 -9.54 -8.33
CA GLY A 198 -3.26 -9.26 -9.25
C GLY A 198 -3.38 -10.26 -10.40
N SER A 199 -4.32 -10.01 -11.30
CA SER A 199 -4.50 -10.85 -12.50
C SER A 199 -3.24 -10.79 -13.38
N PRO A 200 -2.67 -11.94 -13.82
CA PRO A 200 -1.45 -11.97 -14.64
C PRO A 200 -1.53 -11.15 -15.94
N GLY A 201 -2.73 -10.95 -16.48
CA GLY A 201 -2.95 -10.18 -17.72
C GLY A 201 -3.01 -8.66 -17.53
N ALA A 202 -3.20 -8.18 -16.30
CA ALA A 202 -3.32 -6.76 -15.98
C ALA A 202 -2.87 -6.49 -14.52
N PRO A 203 -1.56 -6.54 -14.24
CA PRO A 203 -1.02 -6.38 -12.88
C PRO A 203 -0.96 -4.91 -12.43
N MET A 204 -1.22 -3.98 -13.34
CA MET A 204 -1.36 -2.56 -13.04
C MET A 204 -2.83 -2.18 -12.92
N GLU A 205 -3.15 -1.48 -11.85
CA GLU A 205 -4.48 -0.93 -11.60
C GLU A 205 -4.37 0.58 -11.41
N LEU A 206 -5.26 1.32 -12.06
CA LEU A 206 -5.42 2.75 -11.83
C LEU A 206 -6.39 2.93 -10.66
N ILE A 207 -5.90 3.50 -9.56
CA ILE A 207 -6.69 3.74 -8.36
C ILE A 207 -6.91 5.24 -8.21
N VAL A 208 -8.18 5.62 -8.02
CA VAL A 208 -8.59 6.98 -7.69
C VAL A 208 -8.77 7.05 -6.17
N ALA A 209 -8.10 8.00 -5.55
CA ALA A 209 -8.22 8.29 -4.15
C ALA A 209 -8.99 9.59 -3.94
N GLU A 210 -9.84 9.62 -2.92
CA GLU A 210 -10.66 10.77 -2.56
C GLU A 210 -10.71 10.96 -1.05
N VAL A 211 -10.49 12.20 -0.60
CA VAL A 211 -10.67 12.59 0.81
C VAL A 211 -12.12 12.96 1.02
N THR A 212 -12.83 12.12 1.76
CA THR A 212 -14.25 12.31 2.09
C THR A 212 -14.40 13.11 3.40
N GLU A 213 -15.63 13.18 3.93
CA GLU A 213 -15.91 13.93 5.14
C GLU A 213 -15.10 13.42 6.34
N PRO A 214 -14.59 14.33 7.19
CA PRO A 214 -13.89 13.94 8.41
C PRO A 214 -14.88 13.28 9.37
N LEU A 215 -14.39 12.30 10.13
CA LEU A 215 -15.18 11.56 11.10
C LEU A 215 -14.42 11.39 12.42
N ARG A 216 -15.17 11.12 13.49
CA ARG A 216 -14.60 10.84 14.81
C ARG A 216 -14.37 9.36 14.99
N LEU A 217 -13.13 8.99 15.25
CA LEU A 217 -12.75 7.64 15.64
C LEU A 217 -12.45 7.58 17.13
N THR A 218 -12.71 6.43 17.75
CA THR A 218 -12.19 6.13 19.08
C THR A 218 -11.00 5.20 18.94
N GLN A 219 -9.81 5.67 19.29
CA GLN A 219 -8.57 4.90 19.27
C GLN A 219 -8.01 4.85 20.70
N ASN A 220 -7.80 3.64 21.22
CA ASN A 220 -7.28 3.43 22.59
C ASN A 220 -8.07 4.20 23.67
N GLY A 221 -9.39 4.33 23.49
CA GLY A 221 -10.27 5.07 24.40
C GLY A 221 -10.28 6.59 24.22
N VAL A 222 -9.51 7.12 23.28
CA VAL A 222 -9.44 8.56 22.96
C VAL A 222 -10.18 8.83 21.66
N THR A 223 -11.06 9.83 21.66
CA THR A 223 -11.72 10.30 20.44
C THR A 223 -10.80 11.22 19.64
N VAL A 224 -10.58 10.90 18.37
CA VAL A 224 -9.72 11.65 17.46
C VAL A 224 -10.50 11.98 16.19
N ASP A 225 -10.42 13.24 15.74
CA ASP A 225 -10.93 13.64 14.43
C ASP A 225 -9.96 13.13 13.34
N ALA A 226 -10.49 12.40 12.35
CA ALA A 226 -9.72 11.79 11.29
C ALA A 226 -10.31 12.10 9.91
N TRP A 227 -9.43 12.38 8.95
CA TRP A 227 -9.76 12.37 7.53
C TRP A 227 -10.00 10.94 7.07
N CYS A 228 -11.02 10.75 6.25
CA CYS A 228 -11.28 9.49 5.56
C CYS A 228 -10.79 9.59 4.12
N VAL A 229 -9.97 8.64 3.68
CA VAL A 229 -9.45 8.57 2.31
C VAL A 229 -9.86 7.25 1.70
N GLU A 230 -10.70 7.31 0.69
CA GLU A 230 -11.19 6.13 -0.03
C GLU A 230 -10.37 5.92 -1.30
N TYR A 231 -9.86 4.70 -1.48
CA TYR A 231 -9.17 4.26 -2.67
C TYR A 231 -10.08 3.35 -3.47
N ARG A 232 -10.36 3.70 -4.72
CA ARG A 232 -11.29 3.00 -5.60
C ARG A 232 -10.65 2.69 -6.94
N SER A 233 -10.91 1.51 -7.50
CA SER A 233 -10.55 1.19 -8.89
C SER A 233 -11.16 2.21 -9.84
N SER A 234 -10.39 2.65 -10.84
CA SER A 234 -10.95 3.32 -12.01
C SER A 234 -11.93 2.36 -12.72
N GLU A 235 -12.99 2.91 -13.31
CA GLU A 235 -14.16 2.19 -13.81
C GLU A 235 -13.81 0.96 -14.68
N MET A 236 -14.29 -0.23 -14.29
CA MET A 236 -14.58 -1.31 -15.23
C MET A 236 -16.10 -1.38 -15.39
N THR A 237 -16.57 -1.40 -16.64
CA THR A 237 -17.99 -1.50 -17.01
C THR A 237 -18.68 -2.63 -16.25
N GLY A 238 -19.74 -2.31 -15.49
CA GLY A 238 -20.58 -3.29 -14.79
C GLY A 238 -20.19 -3.61 -13.34
N SER A 239 -19.22 -2.91 -12.73
CA SER A 239 -18.89 -3.09 -11.31
C SER A 239 -19.73 -2.18 -10.41
N THR A 240 -20.23 -2.70 -9.27
CA THR A 240 -20.91 -1.91 -8.23
C THR A 240 -19.91 -1.00 -7.50
N ASP A 241 -20.38 0.08 -6.87
CA ASP A 241 -19.50 0.99 -6.12
C ASP A 241 -18.74 0.30 -4.97
N GLU A 242 -19.34 -0.70 -4.33
CA GLU A 242 -18.66 -1.54 -3.34
C GLU A 242 -17.57 -2.42 -3.98
N GLY A 243 -17.83 -2.97 -5.16
CA GLY A 243 -16.86 -3.80 -5.90
C GLY A 243 -15.62 -3.03 -6.37
N ARG A 244 -15.67 -1.69 -6.35
CA ARG A 244 -14.56 -0.81 -6.70
C ARG A 244 -13.74 -0.36 -5.51
N LEU A 245 -14.27 -0.42 -4.28
CA LEU A 245 -13.57 0.03 -3.09
C LEU A 245 -12.40 -0.91 -2.78
N ARG A 246 -11.18 -0.38 -2.80
CA ARG A 246 -9.94 -1.13 -2.55
C ARG A 246 -9.47 -0.99 -1.12
N ALA A 247 -9.47 0.24 -0.62
CA ALA A 247 -9.06 0.54 0.73
C ALA A 247 -9.70 1.82 1.26
N VAL A 248 -9.76 1.92 2.58
CA VAL A 248 -10.13 3.15 3.30
C VAL A 248 -9.04 3.44 4.33
N LEU A 249 -8.46 4.63 4.28
CA LEU A 249 -7.52 5.10 5.29
C LEU A 249 -8.18 6.13 6.19
N TYR A 250 -7.90 6.03 7.48
CA TYR A 250 -8.29 7.02 8.46
C TYR A 250 -7.04 7.71 8.99
N VAL A 251 -6.95 9.01 8.75
CA VAL A 251 -5.72 9.78 8.91
C VAL A 251 -5.94 10.92 9.88
N ALA A 252 -5.13 11.01 10.93
CA ALA A 252 -5.15 12.12 11.87
C ALA A 252 -4.77 13.45 11.18
N ALA A 253 -5.09 14.56 11.85
CA ALA A 253 -4.73 15.90 11.37
C ALA A 253 -3.22 16.10 11.16
N ASP A 254 -2.38 15.39 11.92
CA ASP A 254 -0.92 15.38 11.79
C ASP A 254 -0.39 14.44 10.70
N GLY A 255 -1.28 13.76 9.96
CA GLY A 255 -0.94 12.87 8.88
C GLY A 255 -0.71 11.42 9.25
N ARG A 256 -0.75 11.04 10.52
CA ARG A 256 -0.59 9.63 10.92
C ARG A 256 -1.80 8.82 10.48
N ILE A 257 -1.55 7.69 9.83
CA ILE A 257 -2.61 6.74 9.51
C ILE A 257 -2.93 5.97 10.80
N LEU A 258 -4.16 6.12 11.29
CA LEU A 258 -4.65 5.51 12.53
C LEU A 258 -5.28 4.15 12.28
N LYS A 259 -5.98 4.02 11.15
CA LYS A 259 -6.67 2.80 10.73
C LYS A 259 -6.60 2.68 9.21
N GLN A 260 -6.48 1.46 8.71
CA GLN A 260 -6.56 1.15 7.29
C GLN A 260 -7.45 -0.08 7.13
N GLU A 261 -8.46 0.02 6.28
CA GLU A 261 -9.27 -1.10 5.83
C GLU A 261 -8.88 -1.41 4.39
N ALA A 262 -8.72 -2.68 4.06
CA ALA A 262 -8.42 -3.13 2.71
C ALA A 262 -9.08 -4.48 2.44
N TYR A 263 -9.08 -4.91 1.18
CA TYR A 263 -9.48 -6.26 0.80
C TYR A 263 -8.27 -7.09 0.44
N PHE A 264 -8.08 -8.21 1.14
CA PHE A 264 -7.03 -9.17 0.87
C PHE A 264 -7.63 -10.55 0.56
N LEU A 265 -7.34 -11.07 -0.65
CA LEU A 265 -7.83 -12.37 -1.13
C LEU A 265 -9.37 -12.52 -1.01
N GLY A 266 -10.10 -11.42 -1.22
CA GLY A 266 -11.56 -11.38 -1.12
C GLY A 266 -12.13 -11.30 0.30
N SER A 267 -11.28 -11.10 1.32
CA SER A 267 -11.70 -10.85 2.71
C SER A 267 -11.32 -9.44 3.15
N SER A 268 -12.18 -8.79 3.95
CA SER A 268 -11.86 -7.49 4.55
C SER A 268 -10.82 -7.67 5.67
N ILE A 269 -9.76 -6.88 5.61
CA ILE A 269 -8.69 -6.81 6.58
C ILE A 269 -8.62 -5.38 7.13
N THR A 270 -8.47 -5.26 8.44
CA THR A 270 -8.34 -3.98 9.14
C THR A 270 -7.00 -3.93 9.85
N PHE A 271 -6.24 -2.88 9.60
CA PHE A 271 -5.01 -2.54 10.29
C PHE A 271 -5.33 -1.41 11.26
N LEU A 272 -5.10 -1.64 12.55
CA LEU A 272 -5.24 -0.64 13.60
C LEU A 272 -3.86 -0.26 14.06
N ARG A 273 -3.50 1.03 13.96
CA ARG A 273 -2.19 1.52 14.39
C ARG A 273 -2.06 1.32 15.89
N GLU A 274 -0.96 0.70 16.30
CA GLU A 274 -0.56 0.55 17.70
C GLU A 274 0.01 1.85 18.28
N SER A 275 0.19 1.90 19.60
CA SER A 275 0.88 3.03 20.23
C SER A 275 2.35 3.08 19.81
N ASP A 276 3.00 4.22 19.99
CA ASP A 276 4.40 4.38 19.61
C ASP A 276 5.30 3.48 20.50
N GLU A 277 4.98 3.34 21.80
CA GLU A 277 5.69 2.43 22.72
C GLU A 277 5.60 0.98 22.24
N ARG A 278 4.39 0.51 21.91
CA ARG A 278 4.19 -0.85 21.41
C ARG A 278 4.83 -1.05 20.04
N SER A 279 4.87 -0.01 19.21
CA SER A 279 5.55 -0.03 17.92
C SER A 279 7.06 -0.20 18.08
N HIS A 280 7.67 0.46 19.08
CA HIS A 280 9.08 0.27 19.42
C HIS A 280 9.37 -1.14 19.94
N GLU A 281 8.52 -1.73 20.79
CA GLU A 281 8.67 -3.12 21.25
C GLU A 281 8.64 -4.11 20.06
N LEU A 282 7.67 -3.93 19.16
CA LEU A 282 7.48 -4.78 17.97
C LEU A 282 8.52 -4.53 16.87
N ALA A 283 9.27 -3.43 16.90
CA ALA A 283 10.33 -3.12 15.94
C ALA A 283 11.39 -4.24 15.88
N SER A 284 11.61 -4.96 16.99
CA SER A 284 12.48 -6.14 17.04
C SER A 284 12.11 -7.21 16.00
N LEU A 285 10.83 -7.35 15.63
CA LEU A 285 10.36 -8.28 14.61
C LEU A 285 10.89 -7.97 13.21
N LEU A 286 11.36 -6.74 12.97
CA LEU A 286 11.99 -6.41 11.71
C LEU A 286 13.37 -7.07 11.57
N GLU A 287 14.02 -7.46 12.67
CA GLU A 287 15.37 -8.05 12.68
C GLU A 287 16.36 -7.19 11.86
N LEU A 288 16.30 -5.86 12.02
CA LEU A 288 17.05 -4.91 11.18
C LEU A 288 18.57 -5.20 11.17
N GLU A 289 19.15 -5.64 12.29
CA GLU A 289 20.57 -6.03 12.38
C GLU A 289 20.96 -7.14 11.38
N LYS A 290 20.01 -7.99 11.01
CA LYS A 290 20.24 -9.15 10.13
C LYS A 290 19.90 -8.86 8.67
N TYR A 291 18.96 -7.96 8.42
CA TYR A 291 18.38 -7.76 7.09
C TYR A 291 18.62 -6.37 6.50
N ALA A 292 18.97 -5.36 7.30
CA ALA A 292 19.39 -4.07 6.76
C ALA A 292 20.70 -4.25 6.02
N THR A 293 20.75 -3.77 4.78
CA THR A 293 22.01 -3.76 4.01
C THR A 293 22.90 -2.58 4.41
N VAL A 294 22.40 -1.67 5.24
CA VAL A 294 23.14 -0.54 5.82
C VAL A 294 23.77 -0.94 7.14
N ASN A 295 25.09 -0.80 7.21
CA ASN A 295 26.00 -1.10 8.32
C ASN A 295 25.45 -0.78 9.73
N GLU A 296 25.69 -1.71 10.67
CA GLU A 296 25.41 -1.64 12.13
C GLU A 296 25.81 -0.33 12.83
N ALA A 297 26.70 0.47 12.22
CA ALA A 297 27.24 1.71 12.78
C ALA A 297 26.18 2.82 12.96
N THR A 298 25.17 2.90 12.09
CA THR A 298 24.16 3.96 12.14
C THR A 298 23.03 3.64 13.13
N LEU A 299 22.69 2.37 13.32
CA LEU A 299 21.69 1.91 14.30
C LEU A 299 22.14 2.17 15.75
N ARG A 300 23.45 2.07 16.03
CA ARG A 300 24.02 2.40 17.36
C ARG A 300 23.96 3.89 17.69
N ALA A 301 23.97 4.77 16.69
CA ALA A 301 23.92 6.22 16.90
C ALA A 301 22.50 6.75 17.22
N ALA A 302 21.45 5.95 16.96
CA ALA A 302 20.05 6.31 17.20
C ALA A 302 19.49 5.77 18.54
N SER A 303 20.26 5.00 19.30
CA SER A 303 19.89 4.62 20.67
C SER A 303 20.22 5.79 21.62
N PRO A 304 19.26 6.37 22.34
CA PRO A 304 19.56 7.39 23.33
C PRO A 304 20.44 6.77 24.42
N THR A 305 21.65 7.29 24.53
CA THR A 305 22.66 6.98 25.55
C THR A 305 22.01 6.87 26.92
N ASP A 306 22.05 5.66 27.49
CA ASP A 306 21.88 5.47 28.92
C ASP A 306 22.99 6.27 29.62
N SER A 307 22.55 7.21 30.44
CA SER A 307 23.36 8.17 31.17
C SER A 307 24.44 7.47 31.99
N GLY A 308 25.69 7.89 31.80
CA GLY A 308 26.85 7.35 32.52
C GLY A 308 26.74 7.50 34.05
N PRO A 309 27.43 6.65 34.82
CA PRO A 309 27.46 6.78 36.26
C PRO A 309 28.36 7.97 36.64
N ALA A 310 27.78 8.91 37.39
CA ALA A 310 28.53 9.84 38.20
C ALA A 310 29.11 9.10 39.42
N GLN A 311 30.43 9.00 39.50
CA GLN A 311 31.19 8.76 40.76
C GLN A 311 32.45 9.63 40.67
N ARG A 312 32.50 10.73 41.43
CA ARG A 312 33.04 10.88 42.80
C ARG A 312 34.55 10.75 42.87
#